data_AF-A0A6A4HZ63-F1
#
_entry.id   AF-A0A6A4HZ63-F1
#
_cell.length_a   1.000
_cell.length_b   1.000
_cell.length_c   1.000
_cell.angle_alpha   90.00
_cell.angle_beta   90.00
_cell.angle_gamma   90.00
#
_symmetry.space_group_name_H-M   'P 1'
#
loop_
_entity.id
_entity.type
_entity.pdbx_description
1 polymer ?
#
loop_
_entity_poly.entity_id
_entity_poly.type
_entity_poly.pdbx_seq_one_letter_code
_entity_poly.pdbx_strand_id
1 'polypeptide(L)'
;MSKFEKNGAEAAAASQTVIDDHAVPLPCKEWVVPYLDELFQQVAIEWLIETDQPISALEHPRFWEMIGIAACATNGVKIPNHKATASVHHFSIQEKSL
;
A
#
# COMPACT_ATOMS: atom_id res chain seq x y z
N MET A 1 -57.80 3.60 45.47
CA MET A 1 -58.64 3.30 44.29
C MET A 1 -57.82 3.73 43.09
N SER A 2 -57.14 2.82 42.37
CA SER A 2 -57.68 1.97 41.28
C SER A 2 -58.05 2.81 40.04
N LYS A 3 -57.58 2.55 38.80
CA LYS A 3 -56.62 1.57 38.23
C LYS A 3 -56.36 1.96 36.72
N PHE A 4 -55.53 1.19 36.00
CA PHE A 4 -55.38 1.12 34.52
C PHE A 4 -54.46 2.17 33.84
N GLU A 5 -53.66 1.90 32.81
CA GLU A 5 -52.91 0.75 32.24
C GLU A 5 -52.33 1.16 30.86
N LYS A 6 -51.12 0.68 30.50
CA LYS A 6 -50.58 0.53 29.11
C LYS A 6 -50.45 1.77 28.19
N ASN A 7 -49.80 1.73 27.00
CA ASN A 7 -48.80 0.78 26.44
C ASN A 7 -47.38 1.42 26.63
N GLY A 8 -46.42 1.57 25.69
CA GLY A 8 -46.19 1.04 24.32
C GLY A 8 -44.99 1.72 23.65
N ALA A 9 -44.02 0.96 23.12
CA ALA A 9 -42.80 1.49 22.51
C ALA A 9 -43.00 2.02 21.09
N GLU A 10 -42.16 2.98 20.66
CA GLU A 10 -41.52 2.92 19.34
C GLU A 10 -40.18 3.66 19.35
N ALA A 11 -39.07 2.90 19.41
CA ALA A 11 -37.78 3.44 19.04
C ALA A 11 -37.76 3.52 17.51
N ALA A 12 -37.87 4.74 16.96
CA ALA A 12 -37.86 4.96 15.52
C ALA A 12 -36.51 4.58 14.92
N ALA A 13 -36.37 3.30 14.56
CA ALA A 13 -35.26 2.79 13.80
C ALA A 13 -35.29 3.44 12.41
N ALA A 14 -34.53 4.51 12.24
CA ALA A 14 -34.25 5.11 10.95
C ALA A 14 -33.37 4.16 10.14
N SER A 15 -33.97 3.09 9.62
CA SER A 15 -33.34 2.14 8.71
C SER A 15 -32.99 2.86 7.41
N GLN A 16 -31.76 3.37 7.34
CA GLN A 16 -31.20 3.84 6.08
C GLN A 16 -31.17 2.65 5.13
N THR A 17 -31.89 2.77 4.01
CA THR A 17 -31.89 1.76 2.96
C THR A 17 -30.49 1.66 2.37
N VAL A 18 -29.89 0.48 2.47
CA VAL A 18 -28.55 0.19 1.95
C VAL A 18 -28.55 0.37 0.42
N ILE A 19 -27.92 1.45 -0.03
CA ILE A 19 -27.74 1.83 -1.44
C ILE A 19 -26.60 1.01 -2.08
N ASP A 20 -26.82 -0.31 -2.19
CA ASP A 20 -25.84 -1.28 -2.69
C ASP A 20 -26.18 -1.79 -4.10
N ASP A 21 -27.47 -1.90 -4.45
CA ASP A 21 -27.97 -2.53 -5.70
C ASP A 21 -27.44 -1.92 -7.01
N HIS A 22 -26.94 -0.68 -6.97
CA HIS A 22 -26.34 0.03 -8.12
C HIS A 22 -24.92 0.54 -7.84
N ALA A 23 -24.36 0.25 -6.67
CA ALA A 23 -23.02 0.67 -6.27
C ALA A 23 -21.97 -0.27 -6.90
N VAL A 24 -21.74 -0.14 -8.20
CA VAL A 24 -20.60 -0.81 -8.85
C VAL A 24 -19.33 -0.32 -8.16
N PRO A 25 -18.51 -1.21 -7.55
CA PRO A 25 -17.22 -0.80 -7.02
C PRO A 25 -16.43 -0.17 -8.15
N LEU A 26 -16.12 1.12 -8.02
CA LEU A 26 -15.26 1.81 -8.97
C LEU A 26 -13.99 0.95 -9.11
N PRO A 27 -13.56 0.57 -10.34
CA PRO A 27 -12.26 -0.05 -10.48
C PRO A 27 -11.27 0.87 -9.78
N CYS A 28 -10.45 0.32 -8.90
CA CYS A 28 -9.48 1.11 -8.13
C CYS A 28 -8.59 1.80 -9.17
N LYS A 29 -8.94 3.04 -9.49
CA LYS A 29 -8.25 3.82 -10.49
C LYS A 29 -6.96 4.14 -9.78
N GLU A 30 -5.92 3.37 -10.07
CA GLU A 30 -4.58 3.67 -9.62
C GLU A 30 -4.35 5.13 -10.02
N TRP A 31 -4.33 6.01 -9.02
CA TRP A 31 -3.96 7.40 -9.23
C TRP A 31 -2.48 7.33 -9.55
N VAL A 32 -2.19 7.15 -10.85
CA VAL A 32 -0.85 7.34 -11.41
C VAL A 32 -0.58 8.83 -11.22
N VAL A 33 -0.07 9.16 -10.04
CA VAL A 33 0.47 10.47 -9.72
C VAL A 33 1.46 10.76 -10.83
N PRO A 34 1.25 11.82 -11.63
CA PRO A 34 2.16 12.15 -12.71
C PRO A 34 3.57 12.24 -12.14
N TYR A 35 4.54 11.62 -12.82
CA TYR A 35 5.94 11.69 -12.38
C TYR A 35 6.34 13.16 -12.26
N LEU A 36 6.69 13.56 -11.04
CA LEU A 36 7.19 14.87 -10.70
C LEU A 36 8.46 14.66 -9.87
N ASP A 37 9.59 15.16 -10.35
CA ASP A 37 10.89 14.96 -9.73
C ASP A 37 10.91 15.38 -8.25
N GLU A 38 10.18 16.45 -7.90
CA GLU A 38 10.01 16.95 -6.53
C GLU A 38 9.34 15.92 -5.60
N LEU A 39 8.29 15.23 -6.08
CA LEU A 39 7.61 14.18 -5.30
C LEU A 39 8.48 12.93 -5.15
N PHE A 40 9.20 12.55 -6.21
CA PHE A 40 10.16 11.44 -6.14
C PHE A 40 11.29 11.76 -5.15
N GLN A 41 11.83 12.98 -5.18
CA GLN A 41 12.86 13.45 -4.27
C GLN A 41 12.36 13.45 -2.81
N GLN A 42 11.15 13.96 -2.54
CA GLN A 42 10.58 13.95 -1.20
C GLN A 42 10.42 12.53 -0.66
N VAL A 43 9.78 11.64 -1.41
CA VAL A 43 9.55 10.24 -1.00
C VAL A 43 10.88 9.49 -0.81
N ALA A 44 11.89 9.77 -1.65
CA ALA A 44 13.22 9.19 -1.49
C ALA A 44 13.92 9.67 -0.20
N ILE A 45 13.79 10.96 0.17
CA ILE A 45 14.34 11.50 1.42
C ILE A 45 13.63 10.92 2.64
N GLU A 46 12.29 10.84 2.61
CA GLU A 46 11.49 10.24 3.68
C GLU A 46 11.89 8.77 3.88
N TRP A 47 12.00 7.98 2.80
CA TRP A 47 12.47 6.60 2.84
C TRP A 47 13.88 6.44 3.44
N LEU A 48 14.83 7.32 3.09
CA LEU A 48 16.18 7.29 3.68
C LEU A 48 16.13 7.47 5.20
N ILE A 49 15.31 8.41 5.68
CA ILE A 49 15.17 8.73 7.11
C ILE A 49 14.47 7.58 7.86
N GLU A 50 13.37 7.05 7.32
CA GLU A 50 12.62 5.95 7.96
C GLU A 50 13.39 4.63 8.04
N THR A 51 14.41 4.44 7.19
CA THR A 51 15.19 3.19 7.10
C THR A 51 16.66 3.34 7.50
N ASP A 52 17.05 4.48 8.08
CA ASP A 52 18.41 4.83 8.51
C ASP A 52 19.47 4.61 7.41
N GLN A 53 19.11 4.85 6.15
CA GLN A 53 19.98 4.60 5.00
C GLN A 53 20.96 5.76 4.77
N PRO A 54 22.20 5.47 4.32
CA PRO A 54 23.16 6.52 3.97
C PRO A 54 22.70 7.26 2.70
N ILE A 55 23.00 8.56 2.61
CA ILE A 55 22.67 9.39 1.44
C ILE A 55 23.25 8.79 0.13
N SER A 56 24.42 8.14 0.22
CA SER A 56 25.05 7.43 -0.91
C SER A 56 24.25 6.24 -1.45
N ALA A 57 23.18 5.79 -0.78
CA ALA A 57 22.25 4.81 -1.33
C ALA A 57 21.57 5.32 -2.61
N LEU A 58 21.33 6.63 -2.73
CA LEU A 58 20.77 7.26 -3.94
C LEU A 58 21.78 7.33 -5.10
N GLU A 59 23.08 7.21 -4.82
CA GLU A 59 24.15 7.19 -5.83
C GLU A 59 24.50 5.76 -6.26
N HIS A 60 23.95 4.75 -5.59
CA HIS A 60 24.32 3.36 -5.81
C HIS A 60 23.75 2.84 -7.15
N PRO A 61 24.58 2.29 -8.08
CA PRO A 61 24.11 1.92 -9.43
C PRO A 61 22.92 0.94 -9.46
N ARG A 62 22.82 0.03 -8.47
CA ARG A 62 21.66 -0.89 -8.37
C ARG A 62 20.35 -0.19 -8.00
N PHE A 63 20.41 0.95 -7.30
CA PHE A 63 19.24 1.76 -7.00
C PHE A 63 18.69 2.38 -8.30
N TRP A 64 19.55 2.98 -9.12
CA TRP A 64 19.16 3.50 -10.44
C TRP A 64 18.63 2.40 -11.37
N GLU A 65 19.27 1.23 -11.39
CA GLU A 65 18.81 0.07 -12.16
C GLU A 65 17.40 -0.37 -11.73
N MET A 66 17.14 -0.46 -10.42
CA MET A 66 15.83 -0.79 -9.86
C MET A 66 14.75 0.24 -10.24
N ILE A 67 15.06 1.55 -10.15
CA ILE A 67 14.14 2.62 -10.53
C ILE A 67 13.89 2.61 -12.05
N GLY A 68 14.92 2.38 -12.87
CA GLY A 68 14.79 2.25 -14.33
C GLY A 68 13.90 1.08 -14.75
N ILE A 69 14.10 -0.10 -14.14
CA ILE A 69 13.23 -1.27 -14.34
C ILE A 69 11.79 -0.95 -13.93
N ALA A 70 11.60 -0.26 -12.80
CA ALA A 70 10.27 0.11 -12.31
C ALA A 70 9.55 1.12 -13.21
N ALA A 71 10.24 2.16 -13.67
CA ALA A 71 9.69 3.17 -14.57
C ALA A 71 9.31 2.60 -15.94
N CYS A 72 10.01 1.57 -16.42
CA CYS A 72 9.70 0.88 -17.67
C CYS A 72 8.64 -0.24 -17.53
N ALA A 73 8.14 -0.53 -16.32
CA ALA A 73 7.24 -1.66 -16.08
C ALA A 73 5.78 -1.37 -16.49
N THR A 74 5.38 -1.83 -17.68
CA THR A 74 4.01 -1.63 -18.22
C THR A 74 2.90 -2.22 -17.36
N ASN A 75 3.19 -3.26 -16.57
CA ASN A 75 2.22 -4.00 -15.74
C ASN A 75 2.50 -3.83 -14.23
N GLY A 76 3.19 -2.75 -13.84
CA GLY A 76 3.64 -2.51 -12.48
C GLY A 76 4.77 -3.44 -12.01
N VAL A 77 5.22 -3.24 -10.77
CA VAL A 77 6.34 -3.98 -10.16
C VAL A 77 5.85 -4.81 -8.98
N LYS A 78 6.23 -6.10 -8.95
CA LYS A 78 5.99 -6.97 -7.79
C LYS A 78 7.17 -6.85 -6.81
N ILE A 79 7.00 -6.04 -5.77
CA ILE A 79 8.00 -5.91 -4.69
C ILE A 79 8.02 -7.22 -3.88
N PRO A 80 9.17 -7.91 -3.75
CA PRO A 80 9.25 -9.14 -2.97
C PRO A 80 9.09 -8.87 -1.47
N ASN A 81 8.36 -9.75 -0.77
CA ASN A 81 8.27 -9.65 0.69
C ASN A 81 9.57 -10.14 1.37
N HIS A 82 9.77 -9.75 2.62
CA HIS A 82 10.95 -10.12 3.43
C HIS A 82 11.30 -11.62 3.40
N LYS A 83 10.28 -12.51 3.41
CA LYS A 83 10.49 -13.97 3.39
C LYS A 83 11.05 -14.46 2.05
N ALA A 84 10.58 -13.89 0.94
CA ALA A 84 11.11 -14.20 -0.39
C ALA A 84 12.58 -13.78 -0.50
N THR A 85 12.92 -12.55 -0.07
CA THR A 85 14.28 -12.02 -0.12
C THR A 85 15.26 -12.82 0.76
N ALA A 86 14.85 -13.21 1.98
CA ALA A 86 15.67 -14.03 2.87
C ALA A 86 16.02 -15.41 2.27
N SER A 87 15.09 -15.99 1.50
CA SER A 87 15.27 -17.31 0.88
C SER A 87 16.36 -17.30 -0.20
N VAL A 88 16.44 -16.23 -0.99
CA VAL A 88 17.47 -16.06 -2.04
C VAL A 88 18.85 -15.83 -1.42
N HIS A 89 18.94 -15.08 -0.33
CA HIS A 89 20.21 -14.80 0.33
C HIS A 89 20.87 -16.07 0.91
N HIS A 90 20.09 -17.06 1.35
CA HIS A 90 20.61 -18.36 1.80
C HIS A 90 21.26 -19.17 0.66
N PHE A 91 20.74 -19.06 -0.56
CA PHE A 91 21.26 -19.80 -1.72
C PHE A 91 22.61 -19.25 -2.20
N SER A 92 22.74 -17.92 -2.33
CA SER A 92 23.97 -17.28 -2.87
C SER A 92 25.21 -17.37 -1.98
N ILE A 93 25.07 -17.76 -0.70
CA ILE A 93 26.23 -18.00 0.19
C ILE A 93 26.89 -19.36 -0.10
N GLN A 94 26.14 -20.34 -0.63
CA GLN A 94 26.68 -21.69 -0.90
C GLN A 94 27.50 -21.76 -2.21
N GLU A 95 27.28 -20.85 -3.17
CA GLU A 95 28.00 -20.87 -4.46
C GLU A 95 29.37 -20.17 -4.40
N LYS A 96 29.64 -19.37 -3.37
CA LYS A 96 30.91 -18.61 -3.21
C LYS A 96 31.96 -19.32 -2.35
N SER A 97 31.83 -20.64 -2.17
CA SER A 97 32.69 -21.45 -1.31
C SER A 97 33.19 -22.75 -1.98
N LEU A 98 33.48 -22.70 -3.28
CA LEU A 98 34.36 -23.63 -3.99
C LEU A 98 35.51 -22.86 -4.67
#